data_AF-A0A4Z0QBV1-F1
#
_entry.id   AF-A0A4Z0QBV1-F1
#
_cell.length_a   1.000
_cell.length_b   1.000
_cell.length_c   1.000
_cell.angle_alpha   90.00
_cell.angle_beta   90.00
_cell.angle_gamma   90.00
#
_symmetry.space_group_name_H-M   'P 1'
#
loop_
_entity.id
_entity.type
_entity.pdbx_description
1 polymer ?
#
loop_
_entity_poly.entity_id
_entity_poly.type
_entity_poly.pdbx_seq_one_letter_code
_entity_poly.pdbx_strand_id
1 'polypeptide(L)' 'MQYFHDTLLRYGFVQQRPGFYTRPTTSPAQGGPMFCTTGQDGRPRKLLLWQRGRILVQGDVVTLDALEQVLRRVLGKSVA' A
#
# COMPACT_ATOMS: atom_id res chain seq x y z
N MET A 1 6.39 -6.35 -12.70
CA MET A 1 6.25 -4.94 -12.27
C MET A 1 4.81 -4.43 -12.37
N GLN A 2 4.02 -4.87 -13.34
CA GLN A 2 2.59 -4.51 -13.53
C GLN A 2 1.65 -5.03 -12.42
N TYR A 3 1.81 -6.29 -12.00
CA TYR A 3 0.87 -6.94 -11.06
C TYR A 3 0.71 -6.26 -9.69
N PHE A 4 1.75 -5.64 -9.15
CA PHE A 4 1.65 -4.92 -7.86
C PHE A 4 0.95 -3.58 -8.03
N HIS A 5 1.26 -2.89 -9.13
CA HIS A 5 0.57 -1.68 -9.53
C HIS A 5 -0.94 -1.96 -9.69
N ASP A 6 -1.29 -2.96 -10.49
CA ASP A 6 -2.70 -3.32 -10.75
C ASP A 6 -3.43 -3.72 -9.47
N THR A 7 -2.77 -4.46 -8.56
CA THR A 7 -3.34 -4.83 -7.27
C THR A 7 -3.60 -3.61 -6.41
N LEU A 8 -2.64 -2.68 -6.31
CA LEU A 8 -2.83 -1.45 -5.54
C LEU A 8 -3.98 -0.60 -6.10
N LEU A 9 -4.08 -0.47 -7.42
CA LEU A 9 -5.19 0.24 -8.06
C LEU A 9 -6.55 -0.39 -7.71
N ARG A 10 -6.68 -1.72 -7.71
CA ARG A 10 -7.91 -2.43 -7.30
C ARG A 10 -8.28 -2.21 -5.83
N TYR A 11 -7.31 -1.91 -4.97
CA TYR A 11 -7.58 -1.53 -3.58
C TYR A 11 -7.83 -0.02 -3.41
N GLY A 12 -7.92 0.73 -4.51
CA GLY A 12 -8.21 2.16 -4.54
C GLY A 12 -7.00 3.04 -4.25
N PHE A 13 -5.78 2.50 -4.32
CA PHE A 13 -4.59 3.34 -4.26
C PHE A 13 -4.41 4.13 -5.56
N VAL A 14 -3.85 5.32 -5.42
CA VAL A 14 -3.47 6.20 -6.53
C VAL A 14 -1.96 6.37 -6.50
N GLN A 15 -1.34 6.22 -7.66
CA GLN A 15 0.09 6.46 -7.80
C GLN A 15 0.37 7.97 -7.80
N GLN A 16 1.14 8.45 -6.83
CA GLN A 16 1.53 9.87 -6.76
C GLN A 16 2.81 10.15 -7.55
N ARG A 17 3.73 9.17 -7.56
CA ARG A 17 4.99 9.20 -8.32
C ARG A 17 5.44 7.76 -8.60
N PRO A 18 6.41 7.53 -9.50
CA PRO A 18 6.92 6.19 -9.81
C PRO A 18 7.20 5.38 -8.53
N GLY A 19 6.51 4.25 -8.39
CA GLY A 19 6.66 3.33 -7.26
C GLY A 19 6.09 3.79 -5.91
N PHE A 20 5.31 4.87 -5.87
CA PHE A 20 4.76 5.40 -4.62
C PHE A 20 3.25 5.63 -4.74
N TYR A 21 2.52 5.04 -3.80
CA TYR A 21 1.07 4.93 -3.85
C TYR A 21 0.45 5.39 -2.54
N THR A 22 -0.67 6.08 -2.63
CA THR A 22 -1.47 6.52 -1.49
C THR A 22 -2.93 6.18 -1.74
N ARG A 23 -3.67 5.79 -0.69
CA ARG A 23 -5.12 5.60 -0.80
C ARG A 23 -5.84 6.79 -0.17
N PRO A 24 -6.76 7.47 -0.88
CA PRO A 24 -7.63 8.46 -0.28
C PRO A 24 -8.43 7.84 0.86
N THR A 25 -8.44 8.48 2.02
CA THR A 25 -9.27 8.08 3.16
C THR A 25 -10.41 9.06 3.32
N THR A 26 -11.57 8.57 3.77
CA THR A 26 -12.75 9.40 4.08
C THR A 26 -12.50 10.38 5.22
N SER A 27 -11.43 10.18 5.99
CA SER A 27 -10.96 11.10 7.02
C SER A 27 -9.48 11.43 6.80
N PRO A 28 -9.16 12.47 6.00
CA PRO A 28 -7.77 12.89 5.75
C PRO A 28 -7.01 13.21 7.04
N ALA A 29 -7.74 13.70 8.05
CA ALA A 29 -7.24 13.97 9.39
C ALA A 29 -6.75 12.72 10.12
N GLN A 30 -7.18 11.52 9.73
CA GLN A 30 -6.71 10.26 10.27
C GLN A 30 -5.47 9.74 9.54
N GLY A 31 -5.00 10.33 8.44
CA GLY A 31 -3.94 9.73 7.61
C GLY A 31 -4.46 8.58 6.74
N GLY A 32 -3.57 7.92 5.99
CA GLY A 32 -3.96 6.89 5.02
C GLY A 32 -2.83 5.93 4.69
N PRO A 33 -3.16 4.75 4.11
CA PRO A 33 -2.16 3.76 3.75
C PRO A 33 -1.27 4.28 2.62
N MET A 34 0.02 4.05 2.78
CA MET A 34 1.05 4.40 1.81
C MET A 34 1.83 3.15 1.44
N PHE A 35 1.98 2.90 0.15
CA PHE A 35 2.78 1.80 -0.33
C PHE A 35 3.92 2.32 -1.21
N CYS A 36 5.14 1.89 -0.91
CA CYS A 36 6.30 2.24 -1.68
C CYS A 36 6.94 0.97 -2.23
N THR A 37 6.97 0.82 -3.55
CA THR A 37 7.84 -0.13 -4.23
C THR A 37 9.23 0.49 -4.29
N THR A 38 9.96 0.49 -3.18
CA THR A 38 11.39 0.82 -3.21
C THR A 38 12.14 -0.28 -3.96
N GLY A 39 12.81 0.09 -5.05
CA GLY A 39 13.81 -0.75 -5.70
C GLY A 39 13.94 -0.49 -7.20
N GLN A 40 15.06 0.10 -7.61
CA GLN A 40 15.58 -0.03 -8.98
C GLN A 40 16.14 -1.46 -9.22
N ASP A 41 16.35 -2.23 -8.15
CA ASP A 41 17.14 -3.47 -8.17
C ASP A 41 16.33 -4.73 -7.76
N GLY A 42 15.00 -4.63 -7.70
CA GLY A 42 14.11 -5.80 -7.59
C GLY A 42 13.84 -6.36 -6.19
N ARG A 43 14.18 -5.66 -5.09
CA ARG A 43 13.82 -6.02 -3.69
C ARG A 43 13.80 -4.73 -2.81
N PRO A 44 13.39 -4.78 -1.53
CA PRO A 44 12.11 -5.17 -0.93
C PRO A 44 11.04 -4.04 -1.01
N ARG A 45 9.76 -4.41 -1.11
CA ARG A 45 8.63 -3.46 -1.22
C ARG A 45 8.19 -3.09 0.19
N LYS A 46 8.12 -1.79 0.50
CA LYS A 46 7.76 -1.35 1.85
C LYS A 46 6.31 -0.89 1.87
N LEU A 47 5.53 -1.52 2.73
CA LEU A 47 4.21 -1.01 3.09
C LEU A 47 4.34 -0.21 4.38
N LEU A 48 3.80 1.00 4.36
CA LEU A 48 3.67 1.85 5.53
C LEU A 48 2.22 2.27 5.69
N LEU A 49 1.55 1.71 6.68
CA LEU A 49 0.26 2.16 7.14
C LEU A 49 0.48 3.10 8.31
N TRP A 50 -0.01 4.34 8.21
CA TRP A 50 -0.04 5.25 9.34
C TRP A 50 -1.45 5.76 9.59
N GLN A 51 -1.71 6.13 10.84
CA GLN A 51 -2.86 6.91 11.25
C GLN A 51 -2.37 8.07 12.12
N ARG A 52 -2.82 9.30 11.89
CA ARG A 52 -2.42 10.57 12.54
C ARG A 52 -1.53 10.40 13.79
N GLY A 53 -0.21 10.53 13.60
CA GLY A 53 0.81 10.46 14.67
C GLY A 53 1.24 9.05 15.10
N ARG A 54 0.77 7.98 14.42
CA ARG A 54 1.11 6.59 14.71
C ARG A 54 1.33 5.79 13.42
N ILE A 55 2.38 4.97 13.42
CA ILE A 55 2.56 3.92 12.43
C ILE A 55 1.75 2.73 12.91
N LEU A 56 0.83 2.25 12.07
CA LEU A 56 0.00 1.08 12.34
C LEU A 56 0.67 -0.19 11.83
N VAL A 57 1.31 -0.14 10.65
CA VAL A 57 2.07 -1.26 10.07
C VAL A 57 3.24 -0.70 9.29
N GLN A 58 4.43 -1.26 9.50
CA GLN A 58 5.59 -1.07 8.64
C GLN A 58 6.20 -2.43 8.39
N GLY A 59 6.35 -2.81 7.12
CA GLY A 59 6.89 -4.13 6.80
C GLY A 59 7.30 -4.30 5.35
N ASP A 60 8.16 -5.29 5.15
CA ASP A 60 8.59 -5.73 3.82
C ASP A 60 7.54 -6.67 3.25
N VAL A 61 6.99 -6.26 2.11
CA VAL A 61 6.08 -7.03 1.30
C VAL A 61 6.87 -7.63 0.15
N VAL A 62 7.39 -8.83 0.38
CA VAL A 62 8.35 -9.46 -0.54
C VAL A 62 7.63 -10.12 -1.73
N THR A 63 6.38 -10.57 -1.53
CA THR A 63 5.56 -11.29 -2.51
C THR A 63 4.18 -10.65 -2.70
N LEU A 64 3.47 -11.05 -3.76
CA LEU A 64 2.12 -10.53 -4.08
C LEU A 64 1.11 -11.04 -3.06
N ASP A 65 1.21 -12.30 -2.67
CA ASP A 65 0.33 -12.88 -1.63
C ASP A 65 0.51 -12.16 -0.28
N ALA A 66 1.75 -11.83 0.08
CA ALA A 66 2.01 -11.04 1.28
C ALA A 66 1.37 -9.65 1.18
N LEU A 67 1.38 -9.03 -0.01
CA LEU A 67 0.69 -7.75 -0.23
C LEU A 67 -0.80 -7.92 0.01
N GLU A 68 -1.43 -8.89 -0.67
CA GLU A 68 -2.86 -9.10 -0.56
C GLU A 68 -3.31 -9.45 0.85
N GLN A 69 -2.56 -10.30 1.57
CA GLN A 69 -2.86 -10.64 2.96
C GLN A 69 -2.85 -9.40 3.85
N VAL A 70 -1.84 -8.54 3.71
CA VAL A 70 -1.76 -7.31 4.51
C VAL A 70 -2.87 -6.34 4.11
N LEU A 71 -3.12 -6.15 2.81
CA LEU A 71 -4.20 -5.28 2.33
C LEU A 71 -5.57 -5.77 2.83
N ARG A 72 -5.85 -7.08 2.80
CA ARG A 72 -7.08 -7.67 3.33
C ARG A 72 -7.21 -7.47 4.84
N ARG A 73 -6.12 -7.68 5.59
CA ARG A 73 -6.08 -7.49 7.04
C ARG A 73 -6.34 -6.03 7.43
N VAL A 74 -5.79 -5.09 6.67
CA VAL A 74 -5.77 -3.67 7.01
C VAL A 74 -6.99 -2.93 6.47
N LEU A 75 -7.38 -3.21 5.23
CA LEU A 75 -8.40 -2.45 4.48
C LEU A 75 -9.70 -3.24 4.27
N GLY A 76 -9.72 -4.55 4.55
CA GLY A 76 -10.85 -5.42 4.24
C GLY A 76 -10.85 -5.89 2.77
N LYS A 77 -12.05 -6.16 2.23
CA LYS A 77 -12.19 -6.61 0.82
C LYS A 77 -11.80 -5.49 -0.16
N SER A 78 -11.33 -5.87 -1.36
CA SER A 78 -10.99 -4.89 -2.41
C SER A 78 -12.22 -4.08 -2.81
N VAL A 79 -11.98 -2.85 -3.29
CA VAL A 79 -13.05 -2.02 -3.84
C VAL A 79 -13.31 -2.54 -5.25
N ALA A 80 -14.52 -3.05 -5.49
CA ALA A 80 -14.93 -3.57 -6.79
C ALA A 80 -15.03 -2.45 -7.83
#